data_AF-G9KB54-F1
#
_entry.id   AF-G9KB54-F1
#
_cell.length_a   1.000
_cell.length_b   1.000
_cell.length_c   1.000
_cell.angle_alpha   90.00
_cell.angle_beta   90.00
_cell.angle_gamma   90.00
#
_symmetry.space_group_name_H-M   'P 1'
#
loop_
_entity.id
_entity.type
_entity.pdbx_description
1 polymer ?
#
loop_
_entity_poly.entity_id
_entity_poly.type
_entity_poly.pdbx_seq_one_letter_code
_entity_poly.pdbx_strand_id
1 'polypeptide(L)'
;ERLYQEARKIVGAMIQIITYRDYLPLVLGPQAMRKYLPPYRRYNDSVDPRIANVFTNAFRYGHTLIQPFMFRLDNQYRPMGPNPRVPLSKVFFATWRVVLEGGIDPILRGLMATPAKLNR
;
A
#
# COMPACT_ATOMS: atom_id res chain seq x y z
N GLU A 1 9.82 27.65 1.54
CA GLU A 1 9.68 26.90 2.80
C GLU A 1 8.25 26.63 3.26
N ARG A 2 7.43 27.66 3.56
CA ARG A 2 6.06 27.47 4.13
C ARG A 2 5.17 26.51 3.34
N LEU A 3 5.05 26.70 2.02
CA LEU A 3 4.22 25.85 1.15
C LEU A 3 4.65 24.38 1.19
N TYR A 4 5.95 24.13 1.13
CA TYR A 4 6.50 22.77 1.18
C TYR A 4 6.19 22.09 2.52
N GLN A 5 6.45 22.76 3.65
CA GLN A 5 6.24 22.14 4.97
C GLN A 5 4.76 21.91 5.28
N GLU A 6 3.86 22.80 4.87
CA GLU A 6 2.41 22.57 5.03
C GLU A 6 1.91 21.44 4.14
N ALA A 7 2.34 21.37 2.88
CA ALA A 7 2.03 20.23 2.02
C ALA A 7 2.56 18.91 2.60
N ARG A 8 3.82 18.90 3.09
CA ARG A 8 4.43 17.74 3.77
C ARG A 8 3.64 17.30 4.99
N LYS A 9 3.18 18.26 5.81
CA LYS A 9 2.35 17.98 7.00
C LYS A 9 1.03 17.33 6.61
N ILE A 10 0.36 17.84 5.57
CA ILE A 10 -0.90 17.29 5.07
C ILE A 10 -0.70 15.87 4.53
N VAL A 11 0.31 15.64 3.69
CA VAL A 11 0.61 14.30 3.14
C VAL A 11 0.94 13.31 4.26
N GLY A 12 1.70 13.72 5.28
CA GLY A 12 1.97 12.90 6.45
C GLY A 12 0.69 12.50 7.19
N ALA A 13 -0.23 13.45 7.40
CA ALA A 13 -1.52 13.18 8.03
C ALA A 13 -2.41 12.26 7.16
N MET A 14 -2.42 12.43 5.84
CA MET A 14 -3.14 11.55 4.91
C MET A 14 -2.67 10.10 5.02
N ILE A 15 -1.35 9.87 5.06
CA ILE A 15 -0.76 8.54 5.23
C ILE A 15 -1.17 7.93 6.58
N GLN A 16 -1.16 8.72 7.66
CA GLN A 16 -1.61 8.27 8.98
C GLN A 16 -3.09 7.89 8.98
N ILE A 17 -3.96 8.72 8.39
CA ILE A 17 -5.40 8.46 8.31
C ILE A 17 -5.67 7.16 7.54
N ILE A 18 -5.12 7.02 6.33
CA ILE A 18 -5.31 5.81 5.50
C ILE A 18 -4.81 4.57 6.26
N THR A 19 -3.65 4.67 6.93
CA THR A 19 -3.05 3.55 7.67
C THR A 19 -3.93 3.10 8.84
N TYR A 20 -4.33 4.01 9.72
CA TYR A 20 -5.01 3.65 10.97
C TYR A 20 -6.52 3.49 10.81
N ARG A 21 -7.14 4.23 9.90
CA ARG A 21 -8.59 4.16 9.66
C ARG A 21 -8.97 3.03 8.72
N ASP A 22 -8.20 2.82 7.64
CA ASP A 22 -8.64 1.96 6.54
C ASP A 22 -7.82 0.66 6.46
N TYR A 23 -6.50 0.73 6.58
CA TYR A 23 -5.62 -0.42 6.36
C TYR A 23 -5.51 -1.35 7.58
N LEU A 24 -5.04 -0.86 8.73
CA LEU A 24 -4.78 -1.69 9.92
C LEU A 24 -6.02 -2.46 10.42
N PRO A 25 -7.25 -1.92 10.35
CA PRO A 25 -8.43 -2.70 10.72
C PRO A 25 -8.64 -3.97 9.89
N LEU A 26 -8.33 -3.92 8.60
CA LEU A 26 -8.45 -5.06 7.69
C LEU A 26 -7.30 -6.06 7.87
N VAL A 27 -6.13 -5.60 8.33
CA VAL A 27 -4.97 -6.46 8.61
C VAL A 27 -5.14 -7.23 9.91
N LEU A 28 -5.52 -6.53 10.98
CA LEU A 28 -5.54 -7.10 12.33
C LEU A 28 -6.89 -7.76 12.65
N GLY A 29 -7.98 -7.30 12.02
CA GLY A 29 -9.34 -7.68 12.38
C GLY A 29 -9.83 -6.99 13.67
N PRO A 30 -11.14 -7.03 13.94
CA PRO A 30 -11.77 -6.18 14.94
C PRO A 30 -11.32 -6.46 16.39
N GLN A 31 -11.00 -7.72 16.72
CA GLN A 31 -10.58 -8.09 18.07
C GLN A 31 -9.18 -7.55 18.39
N ALA A 32 -8.21 -7.80 17.50
CA ALA A 32 -6.84 -7.33 17.67
C ALA A 32 -6.76 -5.80 17.56
N MET A 33 -7.56 -5.15 16.68
CA MET A 33 -7.66 -3.69 16.67
C MET A 33 -8.04 -3.11 18.03
N ARG A 34 -9.12 -3.61 18.65
CA ARG A 34 -9.54 -3.11 19.97
C ARG A 34 -8.50 -3.36 21.05
N LYS A 35 -7.76 -4.47 20.97
CA LYS A 35 -6.76 -4.86 21.96
C LYS A 35 -5.47 -4.03 21.84
N TYR A 36 -4.94 -3.87 20.63
CA TYR A 36 -3.61 -3.30 20.40
C TYR A 36 -3.65 -1.82 19.98
N LEU A 37 -4.78 -1.35 19.43
CA LEU A 37 -4.97 0.02 18.95
C LEU A 37 -6.30 0.60 19.49
N PRO A 38 -6.42 0.83 20.81
CA PRO A 38 -7.59 1.47 21.39
C PRO A 38 -7.74 2.92 20.89
N PRO A 39 -8.91 3.56 21.06
CA PRO A 39 -9.12 4.95 20.67
C PRO A 39 -8.01 5.87 21.19
N TYR A 40 -7.42 6.64 20.27
CA TYR A 40 -6.36 7.57 20.59
C TYR A 40 -6.82 8.62 21.61
N ARG A 41 -5.98 8.89 22.61
CA ARG A 41 -6.29 9.86 23.67
C ARG A 41 -5.51 11.16 23.51
N ARG A 42 -4.18 11.05 23.56
CA ARG A 42 -3.23 12.18 23.47
C ARG A 42 -1.83 11.67 23.20
N TYR A 43 -0.94 12.59 22.85
CA TYR A 43 0.50 12.31 22.76
C TYR A 43 1.07 11.95 24.14
N ASN A 44 2.05 11.04 24.15
CA ASN A 44 2.79 10.63 25.33
C ASN A 44 4.26 10.51 24.95
N ASP A 45 5.10 11.37 25.51
CA ASP A 45 6.54 11.46 25.24
C ASP A 45 7.35 10.30 25.87
N SER A 46 6.76 9.54 26.77
CA SER A 46 7.37 8.37 27.40
C SER A 46 7.27 7.10 26.53
N VAL A 47 6.50 7.13 25.43
CA VAL A 47 6.38 5.99 24.50
C VAL A 47 7.58 5.94 23.58
N ASP A 48 8.26 4.79 23.50
CA ASP A 48 9.34 4.56 22.54
C ASP A 48 8.78 4.40 21.10
N PRO A 49 9.05 5.33 20.17
CA PRO A 49 8.50 5.29 18.83
C PRO A 49 9.38 4.51 17.83
N ARG A 50 10.47 3.87 18.29
CA ARG A 50 11.39 3.14 17.41
C ARG A 50 10.75 1.89 16.82
N ILE A 51 11.17 1.50 15.62
CA ILE A 51 10.78 0.23 15.01
C ILE A 51 11.56 -0.91 15.67
N ALA A 52 10.84 -1.86 16.26
CA ALA A 52 11.46 -3.06 16.82
C ALA A 52 12.04 -3.96 15.70
N ASN A 53 13.20 -4.59 15.95
CA ASN A 53 13.87 -5.46 14.98
C ASN A 53 12.92 -6.57 14.46
N VAL A 54 12.17 -7.21 15.36
CA VAL A 54 11.20 -8.27 15.00
C VAL A 54 10.16 -7.81 13.97
N PHE A 55 9.77 -6.53 13.99
CA PHE A 55 8.77 -6.00 13.06
C PHE A 55 9.28 -5.98 11.62
N THR A 56 10.59 -5.85 11.39
CA THR A 56 11.21 -5.88 10.06
C THR A 56 11.03 -7.22 9.34
N ASN A 57 10.82 -8.29 10.09
CA ASN A 57 10.51 -9.62 9.58
C ASN A 57 8.99 -9.88 9.61
N ALA A 58 8.33 -9.59 10.73
CA ALA A 58 6.90 -9.86 10.90
C ALA A 58 6.03 -9.11 9.87
N PHE A 59 6.36 -7.85 9.54
CA PHE A 59 5.60 -7.07 8.57
C PHE A 59 5.78 -7.54 7.12
N ARG A 60 6.63 -8.55 6.87
CA ARG A 60 6.73 -9.26 5.59
C ARG A 60 5.55 -10.21 5.32
N TYR A 61 4.58 -10.31 6.23
CA TYR A 61 3.35 -11.07 6.00
C TYR A 61 2.68 -10.70 4.66
N GLY A 62 2.84 -9.44 4.22
CA GLY A 62 2.34 -8.95 2.93
C GLY A 62 2.89 -9.72 1.71
N HIS A 63 4.04 -10.41 1.81
CA HIS A 63 4.54 -11.27 0.73
C HIS A 63 3.56 -12.40 0.38
N THR A 64 2.69 -12.80 1.31
CA THR A 64 1.64 -13.79 1.04
C THR A 64 0.52 -13.27 0.14
N LEU A 65 0.36 -11.94 0.05
CA LEU A 65 -0.69 -11.25 -0.70
C LEU A 65 -0.30 -10.95 -2.15
N ILE A 66 0.98 -11.17 -2.51
CA ILE A 66 1.54 -10.82 -3.81
C ILE A 66 0.98 -11.75 -4.90
N GLN A 67 0.37 -11.15 -5.92
CA GLN A 67 -0.03 -11.85 -7.16
C GLN A 67 1.18 -12.13 -8.05
N PRO A 68 1.19 -13.19 -8.88
CA PRO A 68 2.33 -13.47 -9.77
C PRO A 68 2.43 -12.52 -10.97
N PHE A 69 1.51 -11.56 -11.11
CA PHE A 69 1.47 -10.61 -12.23
C PHE A 69 1.22 -9.17 -11.78
N MET A 70 1.73 -8.22 -12.57
CA MET A 70 1.28 -6.84 -12.59
C MET A 70 0.14 -6.70 -13.59
N PHE A 71 -1.00 -6.17 -13.14
CA PHE A 71 -2.20 -5.96 -13.95
C PHE A 71 -2.30 -4.50 -14.39
N ARG A 72 -2.72 -4.28 -15.64
CA ARG A 72 -2.91 -2.94 -16.21
C ARG A 72 -4.24 -2.82 -16.91
N LEU A 73 -4.97 -1.77 -16.57
CA LEU A 73 -6.32 -1.53 -17.09
C LEU A 73 -6.45 -0.16 -17.77
N ASP A 74 -7.22 -0.09 -18.85
CA ASP A 74 -7.55 1.14 -19.56
C ASP A 74 -8.55 2.01 -18.76
N ASN A 75 -8.99 3.13 -19.33
CA ASN A 75 -9.94 4.03 -18.67
C ASN A 75 -11.36 3.48 -18.55
N GLN A 76 -11.68 2.34 -19.20
CA GLN A 76 -12.92 1.59 -18.98
C GLN A 76 -12.72 0.36 -18.10
N TYR A 77 -11.60 0.28 -17.36
CA TYR A 77 -11.25 -0.85 -16.50
C TYR A 77 -11.13 -2.20 -17.24
N ARG A 78 -10.80 -2.16 -18.53
CA ARG A 78 -10.54 -3.36 -19.35
C ARG A 78 -9.03 -3.60 -19.50
N PRO A 79 -8.59 -4.84 -19.77
CA PRO A 79 -7.19 -5.16 -20.03
C PRO A 79 -6.51 -4.20 -21.04
N MET A 80 -5.43 -3.53 -20.64
CA MET A 80 -4.76 -2.52 -21.48
C MET A 80 -3.64 -3.11 -22.35
N GLY A 81 -3.69 -2.81 -23.66
CA GLY A 81 -2.60 -3.05 -24.61
C GLY A 81 -2.23 -4.52 -24.81
N PRO A 82 -1.10 -4.84 -25.46
CA PRO A 82 -0.71 -6.23 -25.71
C PRO A 82 -0.31 -6.99 -24.43
N ASN A 83 0.05 -6.26 -23.37
CA ASN A 83 0.62 -6.82 -22.14
C ASN A 83 -0.21 -6.42 -20.89
N PRO A 84 -1.49 -6.81 -20.78
CA PRO A 84 -2.34 -6.41 -19.66
C PRO A 84 -2.00 -7.12 -18.35
N ARG A 85 -1.26 -8.23 -18.42
CA ARG A 85 -0.86 -9.06 -17.29
C ARG A 85 0.59 -9.51 -17.45
N VAL A 86 1.52 -8.79 -16.82
CA VAL A 86 2.97 -9.02 -16.96
C VAL A 86 3.49 -9.85 -15.79
N PRO A 87 4.23 -10.96 -15.99
CA PRO A 87 4.83 -11.71 -14.89
C PRO A 87 5.69 -10.83 -13.99
N LEU A 88 5.57 -10.95 -12.66
CA LEU A 88 6.32 -10.09 -11.73
C LEU A 88 7.84 -10.16 -11.91
N SER A 89 8.37 -11.32 -12.31
CA SER A 89 9.80 -11.50 -12.63
C SER A 89 10.30 -10.59 -13.77
N LYS A 90 9.39 -9.98 -14.55
CA LYS A 90 9.69 -9.03 -15.63
C LYS A 90 9.33 -7.59 -15.29
N VAL A 91 8.92 -7.30 -14.05
CA VAL A 91 8.56 -5.93 -13.60
C VAL A 91 9.46 -5.38 -12.51
N PHE A 92 10.19 -6.22 -11.76
CA PHE A 92 11.18 -5.74 -10.80
C PHE A 92 12.21 -4.85 -11.49
N PHE A 93 12.40 -3.64 -10.97
CA PHE A 93 13.29 -2.60 -11.51
C PHE A 93 12.99 -2.18 -12.97
N ALA A 94 11.82 -2.54 -13.52
CA ALA A 94 11.42 -2.19 -14.88
C ALA A 94 10.82 -0.77 -14.96
N THR A 95 11.59 0.24 -14.53
CA THR A 95 11.17 1.66 -14.48
C THR A 95 10.68 2.17 -15.84
N TRP A 96 11.26 1.64 -16.92
CA TRP A 96 10.88 1.95 -18.30
C TRP A 96 9.40 1.70 -18.59
N ARG A 97 8.73 0.78 -17.88
CA ARG A 97 7.29 0.52 -18.10
C ARG A 97 6.42 1.71 -17.71
N VAL A 98 6.80 2.45 -16.67
CA VAL A 98 6.07 3.67 -16.28
C VAL A 98 6.26 4.75 -17.33
N VAL A 99 7.49 4.93 -17.82
CA VAL A 99 7.84 5.99 -18.78
C VAL A 99 7.28 5.71 -20.18
N LEU A 100 7.36 4.45 -20.62
CA LEU A 100 7.12 4.07 -22.02
C LEU A 100 5.84 3.26 -22.25
N GLU A 101 5.21 2.73 -21.19
CA GLU A 101 4.02 1.87 -21.33
C GLU A 101 2.78 2.40 -20.57
N GLY A 102 2.54 3.72 -20.64
CA GLY A 102 1.25 4.32 -20.29
C GLY A 102 1.15 4.99 -18.91
N GLY A 103 2.27 5.26 -18.25
CA GLY A 103 2.26 5.97 -16.97
C GLY A 103 1.79 5.13 -15.79
N ILE A 104 1.29 5.80 -14.74
CA ILE A 104 0.85 5.15 -13.49
C ILE A 104 -0.63 4.78 -13.50
N ASP A 105 -1.46 5.48 -14.27
CA ASP A 105 -2.91 5.29 -14.32
C ASP A 105 -3.32 3.82 -14.53
N PRO A 106 -2.74 3.09 -15.51
CA PRO A 106 -3.16 1.71 -15.75
C PRO A 106 -2.82 0.77 -14.59
N ILE A 107 -1.71 1.04 -13.89
CA ILE A 107 -1.24 0.27 -12.74
C ILE A 107 -2.16 0.53 -11.54
N LEU A 108 -2.49 1.80 -11.26
CA LEU A 108 -3.39 2.16 -10.17
C LEU A 108 -4.79 1.57 -10.36
N ARG A 109 -5.34 1.60 -11.59
CA ARG A 109 -6.61 0.91 -11.90
C ARG A 109 -6.50 -0.60 -11.66
N GLY A 110 -5.38 -1.22 -12.07
CA GLY A 110 -5.09 -2.62 -11.82
C GLY A 110 -5.08 -2.97 -10.32
N LEU A 111 -4.45 -2.14 -9.48
CA LEU A 111 -4.41 -2.33 -8.03
C LEU A 111 -5.80 -2.22 -7.37
N MET A 112 -6.67 -1.34 -7.88
CA MET A 112 -8.03 -1.16 -7.34
C MET A 112 -9.00 -2.26 -7.77
N ALA A 113 -8.87 -2.77 -9.00
CA ALA A 113 -9.86 -3.69 -9.59
C ALA A 113 -9.41 -5.16 -9.67
N THR A 114 -8.21 -5.49 -9.16
CA THR A 114 -7.73 -6.87 -9.08
C THR A 114 -7.68 -7.35 -7.63
N PRO A 115 -8.28 -8.51 -7.29
CA PRO A 115 -8.20 -9.08 -5.95
C PRO A 115 -6.76 -9.37 -5.52
N ALA A 116 -6.48 -9.15 -4.23
CA ALA A 116 -5.25 -9.65 -3.62
C ALA A 116 -5.22 -11.19 -3.58
N LYS A 117 -4.02 -11.77 -3.44
CA LYS A 117 -3.88 -13.22 -3.29
C LYS A 117 -4.37 -13.67 -1.91
N LEU A 118 -5.18 -14.72 -1.88
CA LEU A 118 -5.49 -15.47 -0.66
C LEU A 118 -4.72 -16.78 -0.69
N ASN A 119 -3.85 -17.02 0.29
CA ASN A 119 -3.25 -18.33 0.50
C ASN A 119 -4.31 -19.26 1.09
N ARG A 120 -4.84 -20.16 0.26
CA ARG A 120 -5.53 -21.37 0.72
C ARG A 120 -4.57 -22.53 0.65
#